data_AF-A0A7C3U8E0-F1
#
_entry.id   AF-A0A7C3U8E0-F1
#
_cell.length_a   1.000
_cell.length_b   1.000
_cell.length_c   1.000
_cell.angle_alpha   90.00
_cell.angle_beta   90.00
_cell.angle_gamma   90.00
#
_symmetry.space_group_name_H-M   'P 1'
#
loop_
_entity.id
_entity.type
_entity.pdbx_description
1 polymer ?
#
loop_
_entity_poly.entity_id
_entity_poly.type
_entity_poly.pdbx_seq_one_letter_code
_entity_poly.pdbx_strand_id
1 'polypeptide(L)'
;MSSERRRSLFLDSVVQRIIEAILKRNPKELLPNYDPVKGFHYKEVDEATGGGEKSQLMLRQLEEAKILDKKFHDKAVVCPRCGSWRIGLQYRCPNCDSTNIEKKTLLEHVKCGAIDSYDHFKKNGRLTCPRCGVELTEDSPELRRVGSWFQCASCDTRFDEPIIIQQCKDCGEKFSAKDANLETLFSYALNEAAEAEYQRGFILPSPLKEKLEKAQYHVEMPGTLKGSSGTEHKFDLVAWKNDKSKPIVIDVILNADAVDEAPVAAMFAKAFDVKPKEQMLIAIPKLGEGASKLAQLYKINVVEATSMDEAAEKAVNLLEPSKTPEKKTKSRSR
;
A
#
# COMPACT_ATOMS: atom_id res chain seq x y z
N MET A 1 4.25 -3.78 -22.51
CA MET A 1 3.75 -4.99 -21.83
C MET A 1 2.25 -5.08 -22.05
N SER A 2 1.71 -6.27 -22.36
CA SER A 2 0.32 -6.40 -22.79
C SER A 2 -0.64 -6.03 -21.65
N SER A 3 -1.67 -5.23 -21.97
CA SER A 3 -2.83 -4.95 -21.10
C SER A 3 -3.44 -6.25 -20.53
N GLU A 4 -3.27 -7.37 -21.22
CA GLU A 4 -3.72 -8.70 -20.81
C GLU A 4 -3.03 -9.22 -19.53
N ARG A 5 -1.70 -9.05 -19.39
CA ARG A 5 -0.99 -9.52 -18.18
C ARG A 5 -1.38 -8.74 -16.93
N ARG A 6 -1.66 -7.43 -17.08
CA ARG A 6 -2.19 -6.62 -15.97
C ARG A 6 -3.58 -7.09 -15.55
N ARG A 7 -4.44 -7.36 -16.51
CA ARG A 7 -5.80 -7.84 -16.26
C ARG A 7 -5.84 -9.21 -15.58
N SER A 8 -5.01 -10.15 -16.03
CA SER A 8 -4.91 -11.46 -15.36
C SER A 8 -4.48 -11.32 -13.91
N LEU A 9 -3.59 -10.37 -13.60
CA LEU A 9 -3.18 -10.08 -12.22
C LEU A 9 -4.32 -9.45 -11.41
N PHE A 10 -5.15 -8.57 -11.98
CA PHE A 10 -6.31 -8.02 -11.25
C PHE A 10 -7.36 -9.07 -10.87
N LEU A 11 -7.43 -10.21 -11.57
CA LEU A 11 -8.31 -11.32 -11.22
C LEU A 11 -7.75 -12.21 -10.10
N ASP A 12 -6.45 -12.07 -9.76
CA ASP A 12 -5.84 -12.84 -8.69
C ASP A 12 -6.26 -12.26 -7.32
N SER A 13 -6.88 -13.11 -6.49
CA SER A 13 -7.33 -12.74 -5.15
C SER A 13 -6.22 -12.20 -4.23
N VAL A 14 -4.98 -12.63 -4.40
CA VAL A 14 -3.81 -12.13 -3.66
C VAL A 14 -3.51 -10.70 -4.07
N VAL A 15 -3.54 -10.43 -5.37
CA VAL A 15 -3.31 -9.08 -5.91
C VAL A 15 -4.43 -8.13 -5.49
N GLN A 16 -5.69 -8.57 -5.57
CA GLN A 16 -6.84 -7.79 -5.12
C GLN A 16 -6.69 -7.38 -3.65
N ARG A 17 -6.33 -8.33 -2.76
CA ARG A 17 -6.05 -8.05 -1.35
C ARG A 17 -4.94 -7.01 -1.16
N ILE A 18 -3.86 -7.08 -1.94
CA ILE A 18 -2.76 -6.11 -1.87
C ILE A 18 -3.24 -4.72 -2.30
N ILE A 19 -3.95 -4.62 -3.44
CA ILE A 19 -4.48 -3.35 -3.97
C ILE A 19 -5.44 -2.73 -2.96
N GLU A 20 -6.38 -3.50 -2.41
CA GLU A 20 -7.32 -3.03 -1.39
C GLU A 20 -6.61 -2.56 -0.12
N ALA A 21 -5.54 -3.26 0.30
CA ALA A 21 -4.76 -2.85 1.46
C ALA A 21 -4.06 -1.51 1.21
N ILE A 22 -3.57 -1.24 -0.01
CA ILE A 22 -3.00 0.05 -0.39
C ILE A 22 -4.06 1.15 -0.40
N LEU A 23 -5.24 0.90 -0.98
CA LEU A 23 -6.32 1.88 -1.09
C LEU A 23 -6.85 2.34 0.27
N LYS A 24 -6.75 1.50 1.30
CA LYS A 24 -7.16 1.82 2.69
C LYS A 24 -6.13 2.65 3.46
N ARG A 25 -4.93 2.88 2.92
CA ARG A 25 -3.85 3.61 3.59
C ARG A 25 -3.87 5.10 3.28
N ASN A 26 -3.26 5.89 4.17
CA ASN A 26 -2.97 7.31 3.96
C ASN A 26 -1.53 7.62 4.47
N PRO A 27 -0.55 7.88 3.57
CA PRO A 27 -0.66 7.86 2.11
C PRO A 27 -0.94 6.46 1.54
N LYS A 28 -1.50 6.37 0.33
CA LYS A 28 -1.80 5.11 -0.39
C LYS A 28 -0.53 4.42 -0.89
N GLU A 29 0.31 3.97 0.03
CA GLU A 29 1.64 3.45 -0.26
C GLU A 29 2.03 2.34 0.73
N LEU A 30 2.70 1.31 0.20
CA LEU A 30 3.38 0.29 0.99
C LEU A 30 4.77 0.80 1.35
N LEU A 31 5.02 0.89 2.66
CA LEU A 31 6.33 1.25 3.20
C LEU A 31 7.06 -0.01 3.68
N PRO A 32 8.39 -0.08 3.54
CA PRO A 32 9.15 -1.17 4.10
C PRO A 32 9.06 -1.14 5.63
N ASN A 33 8.86 -2.30 6.26
CA ASN A 33 8.84 -2.49 7.70
C ASN A 33 10.07 -3.28 8.12
N TYR A 34 10.67 -2.93 9.27
CA TYR A 34 11.79 -3.67 9.82
C TYR A 34 11.34 -4.61 10.92
N ASP A 35 11.64 -5.89 10.77
CA ASP A 35 11.50 -6.91 11.80
C ASP A 35 12.90 -7.44 12.21
N PRO A 36 13.22 -7.58 13.51
CA PRO A 36 14.54 -8.03 13.96
C PRO A 36 14.96 -9.43 13.50
N VAL A 37 14.00 -10.29 13.12
CA VAL A 37 14.23 -11.67 12.69
C VAL A 37 14.16 -11.79 11.16
N LYS A 38 13.17 -11.16 10.54
CA LYS A 38 12.91 -11.25 9.09
C LYS A 38 13.67 -10.21 8.26
N GLY A 39 14.16 -9.13 8.89
CA GLY A 39 14.73 -7.98 8.19
C GLY A 39 13.64 -7.08 7.60
N PHE A 40 13.95 -6.40 6.50
CA PHE A 40 13.00 -5.51 5.83
C PHE A 40 11.99 -6.29 5.00
N HIS A 41 10.71 -5.98 5.19
CA HIS A 41 9.60 -6.67 4.54
C HIS A 41 8.37 -5.76 4.35
N TYR A 42 7.36 -6.21 3.62
CA TYR A 42 6.12 -5.45 3.38
C TYR A 42 4.95 -6.22 3.97
N LYS A 43 4.51 -5.80 5.15
CA LYS A 43 3.52 -6.52 5.98
C LYS A 43 2.32 -7.02 5.18
N GLU A 44 1.68 -6.15 4.40
CA GLU A 44 0.47 -6.47 3.63
C GLU A 44 0.74 -7.50 2.52
N VAL A 45 1.91 -7.42 1.88
CA VAL A 45 2.31 -8.36 0.84
C VAL A 45 2.66 -9.70 1.45
N ASP A 46 3.33 -9.71 2.60
CA ASP A 46 3.65 -10.93 3.34
C ASP A 46 2.38 -11.65 3.79
N GLU A 47 1.40 -10.92 4.34
CA GLU A 47 0.10 -11.47 4.75
C GLU A 47 -0.73 -12.00 3.58
N ALA A 48 -0.51 -11.48 2.36
CA ALA A 48 -1.19 -11.93 1.16
C ALA A 48 -0.50 -13.14 0.50
N THR A 49 0.84 -13.22 0.55
CA THR A 49 1.65 -14.19 -0.21
C THR A 49 2.29 -15.30 0.63
N GLY A 50 2.32 -15.14 1.95
CA GLY A 50 3.05 -16.01 2.88
C GLY A 50 4.48 -15.55 3.21
N GLY A 51 4.90 -14.38 2.72
CA GLY A 51 6.18 -13.76 3.08
C GLY A 51 7.41 -14.23 2.30
N GLY A 52 8.56 -13.66 2.64
CA GLY A 52 9.87 -14.06 2.11
C GLY A 52 10.01 -13.82 0.60
N GLU A 53 10.56 -14.80 -0.12
CA GLU A 53 10.81 -14.70 -1.56
C GLU A 53 9.52 -14.47 -2.38
N LYS A 54 8.39 -15.05 -1.93
CA LYS A 54 7.10 -14.88 -2.61
C LYS A 54 6.64 -13.43 -2.62
N SER A 55 6.84 -12.70 -1.53
CA SER A 55 6.53 -11.26 -1.46
C SER A 55 7.37 -10.46 -2.45
N GLN A 56 8.68 -10.76 -2.52
CA GLN A 56 9.60 -10.08 -3.43
C GLN A 56 9.30 -10.37 -4.90
N LEU A 57 8.88 -11.61 -5.22
CA LEU A 57 8.40 -11.97 -6.56
C LEU A 57 7.10 -11.24 -6.90
N MET A 58 6.14 -11.19 -5.98
CA MET A 58 4.86 -10.50 -6.17
C MET A 58 5.07 -9.00 -6.42
N LEU A 59 5.88 -8.32 -5.61
CA LEU A 59 6.18 -6.89 -5.81
C LEU A 59 6.81 -6.62 -7.17
N ARG A 60 7.77 -7.45 -7.60
CA ARG A 60 8.37 -7.35 -8.94
C ARG A 60 7.33 -7.55 -10.04
N GLN A 61 6.46 -8.55 -9.92
CA GLN A 61 5.40 -8.80 -10.90
C GLN A 61 4.43 -7.62 -11.03
N LEU A 62 4.03 -7.02 -9.90
CA LEU A 62 3.13 -5.87 -9.89
C LEU A 62 3.81 -4.60 -10.43
N GLU A 63 5.10 -4.42 -10.18
CA GLU A 63 5.90 -3.33 -10.76
C GLU A 63 6.04 -3.49 -12.29
N GLU A 64 6.44 -4.67 -12.76
CA GLU A 64 6.57 -4.98 -14.19
C GLU A 64 5.24 -4.75 -14.92
N ALA A 65 4.12 -5.18 -14.31
CA ALA A 65 2.78 -4.98 -14.85
C ALA A 65 2.28 -3.53 -14.79
N LYS A 66 3.09 -2.60 -14.27
CA LYS A 66 2.73 -1.19 -14.05
C LYS A 66 1.44 -1.06 -13.25
N ILE A 67 1.24 -1.96 -12.28
CA ILE A 67 0.19 -1.87 -11.25
C ILE A 67 0.72 -1.03 -10.10
N LEU A 68 1.97 -1.26 -9.71
CA LEU A 68 2.66 -0.47 -8.71
C LEU A 68 3.77 0.36 -9.35
N ASP A 69 3.90 1.59 -8.89
CA ASP A 69 5.09 2.40 -9.08
C ASP A 69 5.98 2.26 -7.84
N LYS A 70 7.26 2.02 -8.06
CA LYS A 70 8.26 2.03 -6.99
C LYS A 70 8.89 3.41 -6.84
N LYS A 71 9.10 3.83 -5.59
CA LYS A 71 9.81 5.07 -5.24
C LYS A 71 10.93 4.74 -4.28
N PHE A 72 12.04 5.46 -4.41
CA PHE A 72 13.12 5.36 -3.43
C PHE A 72 12.58 5.75 -2.05
N HIS A 73 12.79 4.89 -1.05
CA HIS A 73 12.42 5.17 0.32
C HIS A 73 13.66 5.38 1.19
N ASP A 74 14.58 4.41 1.21
CA ASP A 74 15.79 4.48 2.03
C ASP A 74 16.89 3.54 1.51
N LYS A 75 18.06 3.55 2.16
CA LYS A 75 19.10 2.52 2.04
C LYS A 75 19.39 1.89 3.38
N ALA A 76 19.38 0.57 3.42
CA ALA A 76 19.80 -0.17 4.60
C ALA A 76 21.17 -0.80 4.39
N VAL A 77 21.98 -0.75 5.46
CA VAL A 77 23.30 -1.38 5.49
C VAL A 77 23.12 -2.88 5.61
N VAL A 78 23.75 -3.62 4.70
CA VAL A 78 23.81 -5.08 4.71
C VAL A 78 25.24 -5.56 4.80
N CYS A 79 25.42 -6.71 5.43
CA CYS A 79 26.70 -7.37 5.53
C CYS A 79 27.26 -7.64 4.12
N PRO A 80 28.49 -7.19 3.80
CA PRO A 80 29.09 -7.43 2.48
C PRO A 80 29.38 -8.91 2.22
N ARG A 81 29.46 -9.74 3.27
CA ARG A 81 29.73 -11.17 3.16
C ARG A 81 28.48 -12.04 3.02
N CYS A 82 27.41 -11.77 3.76
CA CYS A 82 26.23 -12.65 3.80
C CYS A 82 24.89 -11.95 3.51
N GLY A 83 24.87 -10.64 3.26
CA GLY A 83 23.65 -9.89 2.99
C GLY A 83 22.75 -9.65 4.21
N SER A 84 23.15 -10.07 5.41
CA SER A 84 22.35 -9.85 6.63
C SER A 84 22.24 -8.37 6.99
N TRP A 85 21.04 -7.97 7.40
CA TRP A 85 20.67 -6.66 7.92
C TRP A 85 21.03 -6.46 9.40
N ARG A 86 21.39 -7.53 10.11
CA ARG A 86 21.63 -7.50 11.55
C ARG A 86 23.04 -7.01 11.83
N ILE A 87 23.23 -5.70 11.72
CA ILE A 87 24.53 -5.02 11.87
C ILE A 87 24.59 -4.31 13.21
N GLY A 88 25.61 -4.63 14.01
CA GLY A 88 25.94 -3.87 15.22
C GLY A 88 27.12 -2.95 15.01
N LEU A 89 27.15 -1.85 15.76
CA LEU A 89 28.30 -0.95 15.82
C LEU A 89 29.23 -1.36 16.96
N GLN A 90 30.54 -1.27 16.72
CA GLN A 90 31.60 -1.40 17.72
C GLN A 90 32.49 -0.15 17.66
N TYR A 91 32.75 0.44 18.81
CA TYR A 91 33.74 1.50 18.94
C TYR A 91 35.08 0.91 19.38
N ARG A 92 36.15 1.35 18.74
CA ARG A 92 37.51 0.84 18.97
C ARG A 92 38.50 1.96 19.23
N CYS A 93 39.48 1.67 20.08
CA CYS A 93 40.59 2.58 20.35
C CYS A 93 41.46 2.73 19.09
N PRO A 94 41.75 3.97 18.65
CA PRO A 94 42.58 4.21 17.46
C PRO A 94 44.06 3.79 17.65
N ASN A 95 44.51 3.61 18.89
CA ASN A 95 45.89 3.23 19.19
C ASN A 95 46.12 1.72 19.30
N CYS A 96 45.19 0.97 19.89
CA CYS A 96 45.37 -0.47 20.16
C CYS A 96 44.23 -1.37 19.67
N ASP A 97 43.23 -0.82 18.97
CA ASP A 97 42.06 -1.53 18.43
C ASP A 97 41.16 -2.23 19.48
N SER A 98 41.42 -2.02 20.78
CA SER A 98 40.59 -2.52 21.88
C SER A 98 39.21 -1.86 21.88
N THR A 99 38.18 -2.65 22.21
CA THR A 99 36.82 -2.15 22.47
C THR A 99 36.62 -1.69 23.91
N ASN A 100 37.62 -1.86 24.78
CA ASN A 100 37.56 -1.44 26.18
C ASN A 100 37.83 0.07 26.29
N ILE A 101 36.84 0.85 25.88
CA ILE A 101 36.90 2.31 25.85
C ILE A 101 35.77 2.90 26.70
N GLU A 102 36.06 3.98 27.41
CA GLU A 102 35.10 4.72 28.23
C GLU A 102 34.91 6.12 27.68
N LYS A 103 33.66 6.58 27.59
CA LYS A 103 33.34 7.96 27.27
C LYS A 103 33.45 8.82 28.53
N LYS A 104 34.33 9.82 28.52
CA LYS A 104 34.52 10.80 29.59
C LYS A 104 33.84 12.12 29.22
N THR A 105 33.13 12.73 30.16
CA THR A 105 32.48 14.05 29.98
C THR A 105 33.39 15.15 30.49
N LEU A 106 33.55 16.24 29.74
CA LEU A 106 34.26 17.44 30.17
C LEU A 106 33.30 18.46 30.74
N LEU A 107 33.65 18.95 31.93
CA LEU A 107 32.95 20.02 32.63
C LEU A 107 33.83 21.26 32.68
N GLU A 108 33.19 22.42 32.57
CA GLU A 108 33.76 23.74 32.81
C GLU A 108 33.08 24.37 34.02
N HIS A 109 33.86 24.82 35.00
CA HIS A 109 33.39 25.77 36.01
C HIS A 109 33.64 27.19 35.50
N VAL A 110 32.58 27.83 35.01
CA VAL A 110 32.60 29.11 34.29
C VAL A 110 33.29 30.20 35.10
N LYS A 111 33.01 30.28 36.40
CA LYS A 111 33.51 31.35 37.27
C LYS A 111 35.02 31.37 37.43
N CYS A 112 35.67 30.19 37.47
CA CYS A 112 37.13 30.08 37.66
C CYS A 112 37.88 29.54 36.43
N GLY A 113 37.15 29.21 35.35
CA GLY A 113 37.68 28.66 34.11
C GLY A 113 38.34 27.28 34.22
N ALA A 114 37.97 26.47 35.23
CA ALA A 114 38.50 25.12 35.36
C ALA A 114 37.78 24.19 34.39
N ILE A 115 38.53 23.48 33.55
CA ILE A 115 38.00 22.50 32.60
C ILE A 115 38.65 21.14 32.91
N ASP A 116 37.84 20.14 33.23
CA ASP A 116 38.32 18.78 33.51
C ASP A 116 37.19 17.75 33.37
N SER A 117 37.52 16.46 33.53
CA SER A 117 36.56 15.37 33.50
C SER A 117 35.54 15.43 34.64
N TYR A 118 34.33 14.93 34.40
CA TYR A 118 33.30 14.78 35.44
C TYR A 118 33.83 13.99 36.65
N ASP A 119 34.66 12.96 36.42
CA ASP A 119 35.27 12.16 37.48
C ASP A 119 36.18 13.00 38.39
N HIS A 120 36.89 13.99 37.86
CA HIS A 120 37.71 14.90 38.66
C HIS A 120 36.90 15.97 39.40
N PHE A 121 35.74 16.35 38.85
CA PHE A 121 34.78 17.19 39.55
C PHE A 121 34.03 16.43 40.64
N LYS A 122 33.83 15.11 40.52
CA LYS A 122 33.07 14.32 41.49
C LYS A 122 33.96 13.79 42.60
N LYS A 123 33.81 14.32 43.81
CA LYS A 123 34.48 13.85 45.04
C LYS A 123 33.47 13.45 46.10
N ASN A 124 33.56 12.23 46.62
CA ASN A 124 32.69 11.71 47.68
C ASN A 124 31.18 11.87 47.39
N GLY A 125 30.78 11.72 46.12
CA GLY A 125 29.39 11.86 45.68
C GLY A 125 28.92 13.30 45.45
N ARG A 126 29.76 14.30 45.70
CA ARG A 126 29.48 15.74 45.48
C ARG A 126 30.27 16.26 44.29
N LEU A 127 29.74 17.25 43.58
CA LEU A 127 30.49 17.96 42.55
C LEU A 127 31.26 19.10 43.21
N THR A 128 32.55 19.16 42.96
CA THR A 128 33.45 20.14 43.54
C THR A 128 34.45 20.56 42.48
N CYS A 129 34.56 21.86 42.22
CA CYS A 129 35.55 22.36 41.27
C CYS A 129 36.97 21.96 41.71
N PRO A 130 37.75 21.26 40.86
CA PRO A 130 39.10 20.81 41.24
C PRO A 130 40.10 21.96 41.42
N ARG A 131 39.81 23.14 40.84
CA ARG A 131 40.68 24.33 40.92
C ARG A 131 40.40 25.21 42.13
N CYS A 132 39.14 25.48 42.45
CA CYS A 132 38.77 26.46 43.49
C CYS A 132 38.04 25.84 44.69
N GLY A 133 37.74 24.53 44.67
CA GLY A 133 37.13 23.82 45.79
C GLY A 133 35.65 24.14 46.04
N VAL A 134 35.02 24.98 45.21
CA VAL A 134 33.59 25.31 45.34
C VAL A 134 32.75 24.07 45.06
N GLU A 135 31.84 23.75 45.98
CA GLU A 135 30.84 22.71 45.79
C GLU A 135 29.77 23.22 44.80
N LEU A 136 29.44 22.38 43.82
CA LEU A 136 28.51 22.67 42.73
C LEU A 136 27.40 21.63 42.74
N THR A 137 26.28 21.97 42.10
CA THR A 137 25.20 21.02 41.78
C THR A 137 25.14 20.78 40.27
N GLU A 138 24.51 19.70 39.83
CA GLU A 138 24.37 19.41 38.38
C GLU A 138 23.60 20.51 37.64
N ASP A 139 22.67 21.18 38.31
CA ASP A 139 21.86 22.29 37.77
C ASP A 139 22.50 23.68 37.97
N SER A 140 23.72 23.75 38.51
CA SER A 140 24.39 25.04 38.76
C SER A 140 24.63 25.77 37.43
N PRO A 141 24.18 27.03 37.26
CA PRO A 141 24.38 27.79 36.02
C PRO A 141 25.86 28.10 35.73
N GLU A 142 26.72 27.96 36.75
CA GLU A 142 28.17 28.13 36.66
C GLU A 142 28.90 26.84 36.23
N LEU A 143 28.20 25.70 36.08
CA LEU A 143 28.77 24.43 35.62
C LEU A 143 28.26 24.11 34.21
N ARG A 144 29.17 24.02 33.23
CA ARG A 144 28.82 23.72 31.84
C ARG A 144 29.44 22.41 31.39
N ARG A 145 28.68 21.60 30.65
CA ARG A 145 29.24 20.47 29.89
C ARG A 145 29.82 21.03 28.58
N VAL A 146 31.13 20.94 28.41
CA VAL A 146 31.84 21.54 27.26
C VAL A 146 32.30 20.53 26.23
N GLY A 147 32.18 19.23 26.51
CA GLY A 147 32.47 18.19 25.52
C GLY A 147 32.53 16.79 26.10
N SER A 148 32.98 15.86 25.28
CA SER A 148 33.32 14.50 25.70
C SER A 148 34.47 13.96 24.86
N TRP A 149 35.28 13.12 25.47
CA TRP A 149 36.37 12.37 24.82
C TRP A 149 36.32 10.91 25.28
N PHE A 150 37.18 10.06 24.74
CA PHE A 150 37.26 8.64 25.06
C PHE A 150 38.61 8.26 25.65
N GLN A 151 38.60 7.43 26.69
CA GLN A 151 39.79 6.82 27.26
C GLN A 151 39.79 5.32 27.01
N CYS A 152 40.89 4.77 26.50
CA CYS A 152 41.03 3.31 26.42
C CYS A 152 41.57 2.76 27.74
N ALA A 153 40.83 1.82 28.35
CA ALA A 153 41.28 1.14 29.56
C ALA A 153 42.30 0.01 29.29
N SER A 154 42.61 -0.27 28.01
CA SER A 154 43.66 -1.24 27.63
C SER A 154 45.04 -0.61 27.37
N CYS A 155 45.11 0.67 26.99
CA CYS A 155 46.38 1.33 26.64
C CYS A 155 46.49 2.79 27.12
N ASP A 156 45.54 3.24 27.95
CA ASP A 156 45.44 4.58 28.54
C ASP A 156 45.37 5.77 27.55
N THR A 157 45.33 5.49 26.24
CA THR A 157 45.26 6.53 25.22
C THR A 157 43.95 7.30 25.33
N ARG A 158 44.05 8.62 25.25
CA ARG A 158 42.95 9.57 25.19
C ARG A 158 42.74 10.03 23.75
N PHE A 159 41.51 10.07 23.29
CA PHE A 159 41.17 10.43 21.91
C PHE A 159 39.73 10.96 21.82
N ASP A 160 39.45 11.80 20.83
CA ASP A 160 38.12 12.43 20.71
C ASP A 160 37.12 11.54 19.97
N GLU A 161 37.56 10.80 18.96
CA GLU A 161 36.71 9.95 18.13
C GLU A 161 37.22 8.49 18.11
N PRO A 162 36.38 7.49 18.43
CA PRO A 162 36.73 6.09 18.27
C PRO A 162 36.68 5.69 16.80
N ILE A 163 37.41 4.64 16.44
CA ILE A 163 37.20 3.96 15.16
C ILE A 163 35.88 3.20 15.25
N ILE A 164 34.95 3.49 14.33
CA ILE A 164 33.66 2.82 14.25
C ILE A 164 33.77 1.65 13.27
N ILE A 165 33.61 0.43 13.79
CA ILE A 165 33.57 -0.81 13.02
C ILE A 165 32.15 -1.39 13.07
N GLN A 166 31.66 -1.83 11.92
CA GLN A 166 30.39 -2.55 11.81
C GLN A 166 30.67 -4.04 11.93
N GLN A 167 29.81 -4.77 12.65
CA GLN A 167 29.91 -6.22 12.78
C GLN A 167 28.57 -6.89 12.50
N CYS A 168 28.57 -7.83 11.55
CA CYS A 168 27.43 -8.69 11.27
C CYS A 168 27.16 -9.63 12.44
N LYS A 169 25.93 -9.65 12.94
CA LYS A 169 25.51 -10.53 14.05
C LYS A 169 25.24 -11.97 13.63
N ASP A 170 25.10 -12.23 12.33
CA ASP A 170 24.82 -13.58 11.83
C ASP A 170 26.09 -14.32 11.41
N CYS A 171 27.03 -13.67 10.70
CA CYS A 171 28.26 -14.32 10.22
C CYS A 171 29.56 -13.82 10.88
N GLY A 172 29.48 -12.81 11.75
CA GLY A 172 30.61 -12.26 12.51
C GLY A 172 31.52 -11.30 11.74
N GLU A 173 31.29 -11.10 10.43
CA GLU A 173 32.08 -10.24 9.55
C GLU A 173 32.22 -8.83 10.11
N LYS A 174 33.43 -8.27 10.06
CA LYS A 174 33.73 -6.90 10.50
C LYS A 174 34.13 -6.05 9.31
N PHE A 175 33.51 -4.89 9.17
CA PHE A 175 33.71 -4.03 8.01
C PHE A 175 33.57 -2.55 8.39
N SER A 176 34.19 -1.67 7.61
CA SER A 176 34.06 -0.23 7.81
C SER A 176 32.80 0.30 7.10
N ALA A 177 32.46 1.57 7.34
CA ALA A 177 31.39 2.23 6.59
C ALA A 177 31.67 2.29 5.08
N LYS A 178 32.94 2.25 4.64
CA LYS A 178 33.31 2.25 3.22
C LYS A 178 33.13 0.89 2.55
N ASP A 179 33.23 -0.18 3.33
CA ASP A 179 33.12 -1.56 2.84
C ASP A 179 31.69 -2.10 2.96
N ALA A 180 30.79 -1.30 3.52
CA ALA A 180 29.39 -1.64 3.71
C ALA A 180 28.64 -1.70 2.37
N ASN A 181 27.88 -2.78 2.16
CA ASN A 181 26.93 -2.85 1.06
C ASN A 181 25.64 -2.13 1.46
N LEU A 182 25.04 -1.40 0.51
CA LEU A 182 23.80 -0.65 0.72
C LEU A 182 22.70 -1.22 -0.17
N GLU A 183 21.70 -1.84 0.46
CA GLU A 183 20.51 -2.31 -0.25
C GLU A 183 19.44 -1.22 -0.27
N THR A 184 18.87 -0.98 -1.45
CA THR A 184 17.85 0.05 -1.62
C THR A 184 16.50 -0.48 -1.16
N LEU A 185 15.88 0.23 -0.23
CA LEU A 185 14.51 0.01 0.20
C LEU A 185 13.59 0.91 -0.64
N PHE A 186 12.55 0.30 -1.20
CA PHE A 186 11.56 1.02 -2.00
C PHE A 186 10.25 1.16 -1.22
N SER A 187 9.49 2.19 -1.55
CA SER A 187 8.06 2.23 -1.27
C SER A 187 7.29 1.95 -2.56
N TYR A 188 6.09 1.40 -2.44
CA TYR A 188 5.27 1.02 -3.59
C TYR A 188 3.89 1.65 -3.49
N ALA A 189 3.53 2.46 -4.48
CA ALA A 189 2.21 3.07 -4.59
C ALA A 189 1.48 2.49 -5.81
N LEU A 190 0.15 2.53 -5.81
CA LEU A 190 -0.61 2.21 -7.02
C LEU A 190 -0.29 3.22 -8.10
N ASN A 191 -0.03 2.71 -9.30
CA ASN A 191 0.06 3.56 -10.48
C ASN A 191 -1.33 4.17 -10.76
N GLU A 192 -1.40 5.47 -11.03
CA GLU A 192 -2.67 6.19 -11.20
C GLU A 192 -3.58 5.57 -12.28
N ALA A 193 -3.00 5.17 -13.41
CA ALA A 193 -3.77 4.54 -14.50
C ALA A 193 -4.26 3.15 -14.11
N ALA A 194 -3.46 2.39 -13.35
CA ALA A 194 -3.85 1.08 -12.84
C ALA A 194 -4.91 1.19 -11.73
N GLU A 195 -4.82 2.20 -10.86
CA GLU A 195 -5.84 2.49 -9.85
C GLU A 195 -7.18 2.82 -10.53
N ALA A 196 -7.17 3.70 -11.53
CA ALA A 196 -8.39 4.04 -12.28
C ALA A 196 -8.96 2.85 -13.07
N GLU A 197 -8.11 1.96 -13.59
CA GLU A 197 -8.53 0.71 -14.23
C GLU A 197 -9.18 -0.25 -13.21
N TYR A 198 -8.54 -0.45 -12.06
CA TYR A 198 -9.04 -1.33 -10.99
C TYR A 198 -10.35 -0.79 -10.37
N GLN A 199 -10.42 0.51 -10.12
CA GLN A 199 -11.63 1.15 -9.60
C GLN A 199 -12.83 0.91 -10.53
N ARG A 200 -12.66 1.10 -11.85
CA ARG A 200 -13.72 0.86 -12.83
C ARG A 200 -14.14 -0.60 -12.95
N GLY A 201 -13.18 -1.53 -12.98
CA GLY A 201 -13.48 -2.95 -13.19
C GLY A 201 -13.97 -3.70 -11.95
N PHE A 202 -13.57 -3.27 -10.74
CA PHE A 202 -13.74 -4.08 -9.53
C PHE A 202 -14.45 -3.37 -8.38
N ILE A 203 -14.20 -2.07 -8.17
CA ILE A 203 -14.74 -1.34 -7.02
C ILE A 203 -16.11 -0.74 -7.36
N LEU A 204 -16.19 0.00 -8.45
CA LEU A 204 -17.42 0.65 -8.88
C LEU A 204 -18.57 -0.36 -9.09
N PRO A 205 -18.42 -1.46 -9.84
CA PRO A 205 -19.51 -2.42 -10.03
C PRO A 205 -19.80 -3.33 -8.81
N SER A 206 -19.02 -3.24 -7.72
CA SER A 206 -19.13 -4.18 -6.59
C SER A 206 -20.52 -4.19 -5.90
N PRO A 207 -21.20 -3.05 -5.67
CA PRO A 207 -22.53 -3.08 -5.03
C PRO A 207 -23.57 -3.76 -5.91
N LEU A 208 -23.45 -3.64 -7.23
CA LEU A 208 -24.31 -4.31 -8.18
C LEU A 208 -24.07 -5.82 -8.19
N LYS A 209 -22.81 -6.25 -8.19
CA LYS A 209 -22.46 -7.67 -8.03
C LYS A 209 -23.11 -8.26 -6.77
N GLU A 210 -22.95 -7.61 -5.63
CA GLU A 210 -23.51 -8.09 -4.36
C GLU A 210 -25.04 -8.20 -4.37
N LYS A 211 -25.76 -7.22 -4.95
CA LYS A 211 -27.22 -7.26 -5.04
C LYS A 211 -27.71 -8.35 -6.02
N LEU A 212 -27.02 -8.55 -7.14
CA LEU A 212 -27.32 -9.62 -8.09
C LEU A 212 -27.09 -11.01 -7.47
N GLU A 213 -25.97 -11.21 -6.76
CA GLU A 213 -25.68 -12.45 -6.05
C GLU A 213 -26.75 -12.76 -4.98
N LYS A 214 -27.19 -11.75 -4.21
CA LYS A 214 -28.32 -11.89 -3.28
C LYS A 214 -29.62 -12.30 -3.98
N ALA A 215 -29.86 -11.81 -5.19
CA ALA A 215 -30.97 -12.19 -6.05
C ALA A 215 -30.79 -13.56 -6.76
N GLN A 216 -29.80 -14.37 -6.33
CA GLN A 216 -29.49 -15.71 -6.83
C GLN A 216 -28.94 -15.72 -8.26
N TYR A 217 -28.25 -14.65 -8.68
CA TYR A 217 -27.44 -14.67 -9.89
C TYR A 217 -26.01 -15.09 -9.57
N HIS A 218 -25.44 -15.94 -10.41
CA HIS A 218 -23.99 -16.08 -10.54
C HIS A 218 -23.46 -14.91 -11.35
N VAL A 219 -22.42 -14.22 -10.87
CA VAL A 219 -21.89 -13.00 -11.48
C VAL A 219 -20.39 -13.12 -11.72
N GLU A 220 -19.96 -12.84 -12.94
CA GLU A 220 -18.55 -12.63 -13.30
C GLU A 220 -18.29 -11.13 -13.46
N MET A 221 -17.21 -10.64 -12.81
CA MET A 221 -16.85 -9.23 -12.75
C MET A 221 -15.32 -9.05 -12.70
N PRO A 222 -14.71 -8.42 -13.71
CA PRO A 222 -15.25 -8.18 -15.05
C PRO A 222 -15.62 -9.49 -15.77
N GLY A 223 -16.66 -9.46 -16.60
CA GLY A 223 -17.12 -10.65 -17.33
C GLY A 223 -16.73 -10.62 -18.81
N THR A 224 -16.47 -11.80 -19.40
CA THR A 224 -16.12 -11.94 -20.82
C THR A 224 -17.01 -12.97 -21.49
N LEU A 225 -17.53 -12.64 -22.68
CA LEU A 225 -18.34 -13.54 -23.49
C LEU A 225 -17.82 -13.59 -24.93
N LYS A 226 -17.80 -14.79 -25.50
CA LYS A 226 -17.45 -14.99 -26.90
C LYS A 226 -18.67 -14.76 -27.79
N GLY A 227 -18.54 -13.83 -28.74
CA GLY A 227 -19.57 -13.53 -29.73
C GLY A 227 -19.67 -14.59 -30.82
N SER A 228 -20.75 -14.52 -31.60
CA SER A 228 -20.98 -15.37 -32.76
C SER A 228 -19.90 -15.24 -33.85
N SER A 229 -19.23 -14.08 -33.92
CA SER A 229 -18.07 -13.83 -34.77
C SER A 229 -16.79 -14.56 -34.32
N GLY A 230 -16.78 -15.14 -33.12
CA GLY A 230 -15.60 -15.68 -32.46
C GLY A 230 -14.79 -14.64 -31.68
N THR A 231 -15.15 -13.36 -31.76
CA THR A 231 -14.53 -12.26 -30.99
C THR A 231 -14.92 -12.34 -29.52
N GLU A 232 -13.99 -12.11 -28.60
CA GLU A 232 -14.29 -11.98 -27.18
C GLU A 232 -14.68 -10.53 -26.83
N HIS A 233 -15.88 -10.38 -26.26
CA HIS A 233 -16.42 -9.11 -25.80
C HIS A 233 -16.38 -9.03 -24.28
N LYS A 234 -16.04 -7.84 -23.77
CA LYS A 234 -15.90 -7.57 -22.34
C LYS A 234 -17.04 -6.71 -21.84
N PHE A 235 -17.54 -7.05 -20.66
CA PHE A 235 -18.58 -6.31 -19.96
C PHE A 235 -18.13 -6.07 -18.53
N ASP A 236 -18.64 -5.01 -17.91
CA ASP A 236 -18.33 -4.75 -16.50
C ASP A 236 -18.89 -5.87 -15.62
N LEU A 237 -20.08 -6.39 -15.94
CA LEU A 237 -20.61 -7.61 -15.34
C LEU A 237 -21.29 -8.51 -16.37
N VAL A 238 -21.14 -9.81 -16.15
CA VAL A 238 -21.96 -10.84 -16.80
C VAL A 238 -22.64 -11.66 -15.71
N ALA A 239 -23.95 -11.84 -15.81
CA ALA A 239 -24.74 -12.51 -14.79
C ALA A 239 -25.62 -13.63 -15.37
N TRP A 240 -25.80 -14.70 -14.59
CA TRP A 240 -26.63 -15.86 -14.93
C TRP A 240 -27.46 -16.27 -13.72
N LYS A 241 -28.76 -16.51 -13.88
CA LYS A 241 -29.60 -17.00 -12.78
C LYS A 241 -29.52 -18.52 -12.65
N ASN A 242 -30.13 -19.22 -13.62
CA ASN A 242 -30.22 -20.69 -13.64
C ASN A 242 -29.66 -21.30 -14.94
N ASP A 243 -29.81 -20.59 -16.06
CA ASP A 243 -29.44 -21.08 -17.39
C ASP A 243 -28.18 -20.35 -17.88
N LYS A 244 -27.05 -21.07 -17.90
CA LYS A 244 -25.76 -20.52 -18.35
C LYS A 244 -25.76 -20.12 -19.84
N SER A 245 -26.71 -20.61 -20.63
CA SER A 245 -26.85 -20.22 -22.05
C SER A 245 -27.51 -18.86 -22.26
N LYS A 246 -28.06 -18.25 -21.19
CA LYS A 246 -28.81 -17.00 -21.23
C LYS A 246 -28.17 -15.93 -20.33
N PRO A 247 -26.98 -15.42 -20.70
CA PRO A 247 -26.31 -14.38 -19.93
C PRO A 247 -27.09 -13.07 -19.97
N ILE A 248 -26.98 -12.31 -18.88
CA ILE A 248 -27.30 -10.89 -18.81
C ILE A 248 -25.98 -10.14 -18.82
N VAL A 249 -25.88 -9.11 -19.65
CA VAL A 249 -24.68 -8.29 -19.76
C VAL A 249 -24.96 -6.88 -19.29
N ILE A 250 -24.05 -6.32 -18.50
CA ILE A 250 -24.21 -5.01 -17.89
C ILE A 250 -22.91 -4.21 -18.03
N ASP A 251 -23.03 -3.00 -18.56
CA ASP A 251 -21.97 -1.99 -18.54
C ASP A 251 -22.40 -0.82 -17.64
N VAL A 252 -21.43 -0.26 -16.90
CA VAL A 252 -21.61 0.87 -15.99
C VAL A 252 -20.76 2.04 -16.48
N ILE A 253 -21.43 3.13 -16.85
CA ILE A 253 -20.77 4.34 -17.34
C ILE A 253 -20.98 5.46 -16.32
N LEU A 254 -19.87 5.96 -15.79
CA LEU A 254 -19.85 7.16 -14.96
C LEU A 254 -19.27 8.31 -15.77
N ASN A 255 -19.99 9.43 -15.81
CA ASN A 255 -19.50 10.67 -16.39
C ASN A 255 -19.80 11.83 -15.43
N ALA A 256 -19.04 12.94 -15.56
CA ALA A 256 -19.31 14.14 -14.76
C ALA A 256 -20.69 14.73 -15.10
N ASP A 257 -21.04 14.69 -16.39
CA ASP A 257 -22.29 15.21 -16.94
C ASP A 257 -23.10 14.07 -17.59
N ALA A 258 -23.82 14.36 -18.68
CA ALA A 258 -24.56 13.35 -19.41
C ALA A 258 -23.64 12.35 -20.14
N VAL A 259 -24.08 11.10 -20.23
CA VAL A 259 -23.40 10.07 -21.04
C VAL A 259 -23.80 10.22 -22.51
N ASP A 260 -22.80 10.32 -23.39
CA ASP A 260 -22.97 10.51 -24.83
C ASP A 260 -23.37 9.20 -25.56
N GLU A 261 -23.49 9.24 -26.89
CA GLU A 261 -23.93 8.11 -27.71
C GLU A 261 -22.89 6.98 -27.82
N ALA A 262 -21.60 7.30 -27.68
CA ALA A 262 -20.52 6.35 -27.95
C ALA A 262 -20.57 5.08 -27.06
N PRO A 263 -20.80 5.17 -25.72
CA PRO A 263 -20.97 3.99 -24.88
C PRO A 263 -22.20 3.15 -25.23
N VAL A 264 -23.30 3.79 -25.67
CA VAL A 264 -24.52 3.09 -26.11
C VAL A 264 -24.24 2.29 -27.38
N ALA A 265 -23.54 2.89 -28.34
CA ALA A 265 -23.15 2.21 -29.59
C ALA A 265 -22.18 1.05 -29.32
N ALA A 266 -21.21 1.23 -28.41
CA ALA A 266 -20.29 0.18 -28.01
C ALA A 266 -21.02 -0.99 -27.33
N MET A 267 -21.95 -0.72 -26.42
CA MET A 267 -22.77 -1.73 -25.78
C MET A 267 -23.58 -2.53 -26.81
N PHE A 268 -24.24 -1.83 -27.75
CA PHE A 268 -24.99 -2.45 -28.83
C PHE A 268 -24.12 -3.38 -29.68
N ALA A 269 -22.94 -2.93 -30.10
CA ALA A 269 -22.04 -3.73 -30.95
C ALA A 269 -21.64 -5.04 -30.26
N LYS A 270 -21.30 -4.99 -28.96
CA LYS A 270 -20.95 -6.17 -28.16
C LYS A 270 -22.15 -7.11 -28.00
N ALA A 271 -23.30 -6.57 -27.62
CA ALA A 271 -24.50 -7.37 -27.36
C ALA A 271 -25.11 -7.97 -28.63
N PHE A 272 -25.00 -7.29 -29.78
CA PHE A 272 -25.45 -7.82 -31.07
C PHE A 272 -24.70 -9.10 -31.47
N ASP A 273 -23.40 -9.16 -31.18
CA ASP A 273 -22.58 -10.33 -31.48
C ASP A 273 -22.75 -11.46 -30.44
N VAL A 274 -22.91 -11.12 -29.17
CA VAL A 274 -23.07 -12.10 -28.07
C VAL A 274 -24.49 -12.65 -27.94
N LYS A 275 -25.51 -11.88 -28.34
CA LYS A 275 -26.94 -12.20 -28.21
C LYS A 275 -27.36 -12.62 -26.79
N PRO A 276 -27.11 -11.76 -25.78
CA PRO A 276 -27.50 -12.02 -24.41
C PRO A 276 -29.03 -12.07 -24.26
N LYS A 277 -29.52 -12.64 -23.15
CA LYS A 277 -30.95 -12.64 -22.82
C LYS A 277 -31.45 -11.21 -22.58
N GLU A 278 -30.66 -10.43 -21.85
CA GLU A 278 -30.92 -9.04 -21.53
C GLU A 278 -29.61 -8.26 -21.61
N GLN A 279 -29.71 -7.01 -22.08
CA GLN A 279 -28.60 -6.07 -22.15
C GLN A 279 -28.98 -4.81 -21.36
N MET A 280 -28.10 -4.38 -20.47
CA MET A 280 -28.34 -3.23 -19.61
C MET A 280 -27.17 -2.26 -19.65
N LEU A 281 -27.48 -0.97 -19.80
CA LEU A 281 -26.54 0.11 -19.64
C LEU A 281 -26.93 0.94 -18.42
N ILE A 282 -26.04 1.00 -17.44
CA ILE A 282 -26.19 1.86 -16.27
C ILE A 282 -25.45 3.17 -16.56
N ALA A 283 -26.17 4.29 -16.48
CA ALA A 283 -25.63 5.63 -16.67
C ALA A 283 -25.74 6.43 -15.37
N ILE A 284 -24.59 6.90 -14.88
CA ILE A 284 -24.51 7.78 -13.70
C ILE A 284 -23.88 9.11 -14.14
N PRO A 285 -24.58 10.25 -14.00
CA PRO A 285 -25.92 10.41 -13.45
C PRO A 285 -27.07 10.04 -14.43
N LYS A 286 -26.92 10.29 -15.74
CA LYS A 286 -27.97 10.12 -16.75
C LYS A 286 -27.41 10.00 -18.18
N LEU A 287 -28.23 9.59 -19.13
CA LEU A 287 -27.91 9.67 -20.56
C LEU A 287 -28.21 11.08 -21.12
N GLY A 288 -27.47 11.45 -22.16
CA GLY A 288 -27.84 12.56 -23.04
C GLY A 288 -29.08 12.22 -23.88
N GLU A 289 -29.76 13.23 -24.41
CA GLU A 289 -30.98 13.02 -25.21
C GLU A 289 -30.74 12.14 -26.46
N GLY A 290 -29.62 12.35 -27.15
CA GLY A 290 -29.24 11.54 -28.31
C GLY A 290 -28.94 10.09 -27.92
N ALA A 291 -28.19 9.90 -26.82
CA ALA A 291 -27.87 8.59 -26.27
C ALA A 291 -29.13 7.82 -25.81
N SER A 292 -30.09 8.51 -25.20
CA SER A 292 -31.38 7.93 -24.78
C SER A 292 -32.21 7.44 -25.98
N LYS A 293 -32.32 8.25 -27.04
CA LYS A 293 -33.00 7.86 -28.30
C LYS A 293 -32.31 6.66 -28.95
N LEU A 294 -30.97 6.64 -28.93
CA LEU A 294 -30.18 5.54 -29.48
C LEU A 294 -30.38 4.24 -28.69
N ALA A 295 -30.39 4.31 -27.36
CA ALA A 295 -30.62 3.16 -26.49
C ALA A 295 -32.02 2.55 -26.72
N GLN A 296 -33.05 3.39 -26.90
CA GLN A 296 -34.40 2.93 -27.25
C GLN A 296 -34.44 2.21 -28.60
N LEU A 297 -33.76 2.75 -29.62
CA LEU A 297 -33.67 2.13 -30.95
C LEU A 297 -33.02 0.74 -30.88
N TYR A 298 -31.96 0.61 -30.08
CA TYR A 298 -31.23 -0.64 -29.88
C TYR A 298 -31.85 -1.57 -28.84
N LYS A 299 -32.98 -1.19 -28.23
CA LYS A 299 -33.66 -1.96 -27.17
C LYS A 299 -32.70 -2.32 -26.03
N ILE A 300 -31.85 -1.38 -25.63
CA ILE A 300 -30.98 -1.51 -24.47
C ILE A 300 -31.77 -1.06 -23.24
N ASN A 301 -31.80 -1.88 -22.19
CA ASN A 301 -32.41 -1.47 -20.93
C ASN A 301 -31.49 -0.44 -20.26
N VAL A 302 -32.01 0.76 -20.02
CA VAL A 302 -31.24 1.84 -19.40
C VAL A 302 -31.63 1.97 -17.93
N VAL A 303 -30.63 2.09 -17.06
CA VAL A 303 -30.80 2.49 -15.67
C VAL A 303 -30.05 3.79 -15.44
N GLU A 304 -30.79 4.87 -15.18
CA GLU A 304 -30.23 6.15 -14.75
C GLU A 304 -30.30 6.26 -13.22
N ALA A 305 -29.21 6.71 -12.61
CA ALA A 305 -29.11 6.83 -11.15
C ALA A 305 -28.05 7.85 -10.76
N THR A 306 -28.20 8.42 -9.56
CA THR A 306 -27.24 9.40 -9.00
C THR A 306 -26.09 8.75 -8.24
N SER A 307 -26.24 7.47 -7.89
CA SER A 307 -25.25 6.69 -7.16
C SER A 307 -25.26 5.23 -7.63
N MET A 308 -24.17 4.52 -7.35
CA MET A 308 -24.07 3.10 -7.70
C MET A 308 -25.02 2.21 -6.89
N ASP A 309 -25.28 2.55 -5.64
CA ASP A 309 -26.24 1.80 -4.81
C ASP A 309 -27.66 1.90 -5.34
N GLU A 310 -28.08 3.12 -5.73
CA GLU A 310 -29.36 3.37 -6.39
C GLU A 310 -29.44 2.63 -7.73
N ALA A 311 -28.37 2.70 -8.53
CA ALA A 311 -28.27 1.99 -9.80
C ALA A 311 -28.45 0.48 -9.61
N ALA A 312 -27.79 -0.09 -8.60
CA ALA A 312 -27.86 -1.51 -8.30
C ALA A 312 -29.27 -1.95 -7.90
N GLU A 313 -30.02 -1.14 -7.16
CA GLU A 313 -31.42 -1.44 -6.82
C GLU A 313 -32.34 -1.42 -8.04
N LYS A 314 -32.23 -0.36 -8.85
CA LYS A 314 -33.01 -0.22 -10.07
C LYS A 314 -32.72 -1.35 -11.05
N ALA A 315 -31.45 -1.72 -11.21
CA ALA A 315 -31.02 -2.83 -12.07
C ALA A 315 -31.67 -4.16 -11.65
N VAL A 316 -31.60 -4.52 -10.37
CA VAL A 316 -32.20 -5.75 -9.87
C VAL A 316 -33.73 -5.74 -10.00
N ASN A 317 -34.39 -4.62 -9.69
CA ASN A 317 -35.84 -4.48 -9.84
C ASN A 317 -36.31 -4.63 -11.29
N LEU A 318 -35.49 -4.22 -12.26
CA LEU A 318 -35.81 -4.37 -13.69
C LEU A 318 -35.70 -5.83 -14.13
N LEU A 319 -34.71 -6.57 -13.63
CA LEU A 319 -34.52 -7.98 -13.92
C LEU A 319 -35.49 -8.91 -13.18
N GLU A 320 -35.91 -8.50 -11.99
CA GLU A 320 -36.85 -9.19 -11.11
C GLU A 320 -37.99 -8.23 -10.73
N PRO A 321 -38.90 -7.89 -11.66
CA PRO A 321 -40.05 -7.07 -11.31
C PRO A 321 -40.85 -7.82 -10.24
N SER A 322 -40.78 -7.33 -9.01
CA SER A 322 -41.47 -7.93 -7.88
C SER A 322 -42.95 -8.11 -8.22
N LYS A 323 -43.47 -9.33 -8.03
CA LYS A 323 -44.91 -9.56 -7.91
C LYS A 323 -45.40 -8.65 -6.79
N THR A 324 -46.03 -7.54 -7.15
CA THR A 324 -46.57 -6.58 -6.19
C THR A 324 -47.64 -7.31 -5.33
N PRO A 325 -47.71 -7.06 -4.01
CA PRO A 325 -48.80 -7.61 -3.20
C PRO A 325 -50.14 -7.12 -3.70
N GLU A 326 -51.13 -8.00 -3.67
CA GLU A 326 -52.52 -7.75 -4.03
C GLU A 326 -53.04 -6.40 -3.54
N LYS A 327 -53.70 -5.68 -4.45
CA LYS A 327 -54.62 -4.59 -4.15
C LYS A 327 -55.51 -5.00 -2.97
N LYS A 328 -55.45 -4.27 -1.86
CA LYS A 328 -56.52 -4.28 -0.86
C LYS A 328 -57.81 -3.84 -1.54
N THR A 329 -58.63 -4.84 -1.85
CA THR A 329 -60.00 -4.69 -2.32
C THR A 329 -60.81 -3.94 -1.26
N LYS A 330 -61.62 -3.01 -1.74
CA LYS A 330 -62.61 -2.23 -1.00
C LYS A 330 -63.41 -3.08 -0.01
N SER A 331 -63.50 -2.65 1.25
CA SER A 331 -64.69 -2.89 2.07
C SER A 331 -65.51 -1.61 2.15
N ARG A 332 -66.59 -1.58 1.36
CA ARG A 332 -67.77 -0.76 1.62
C ARG A 332 -68.50 -1.33 2.84
N SER A 333 -68.83 -0.48 3.80
CA SER A 333 -70.00 -0.61 4.69
C SER A 333 -70.13 0.73 5.42
N ARG A 334 -71.02 1.60 4.94
CA ARG A 334 -72.42 1.78 5.39
C ARG A 334 -72.50 2.66 6.63
#